data_AF-A0A0R1SGY5-F1
#
_entry.id   AF-A0A0R1SGY5-F1
#
_cell.length_a   1.000
_cell.length_b   1.000
_cell.length_c   1.000
_cell.angle_alpha   90.00
_cell.angle_beta   90.00
_cell.angle_gamma   90.00
#
_symmetry.space_group_name_H-M   'P 1'
#
loop_
_entity.id
_entity.type
_entity.pdbx_description
1 polymer ?
#
loop_
_entity_poly.entity_id
_entity_poly.type
_entity_poly.pdbx_seq_one_letter_code
_entity_poly.pdbx_strand_id
1 'polypeptide(L)'
;MITSLTVICSAATLLVVTPTSFANSTYVSGTHQLTTASYRAVSGYLYRSPKLITKLHNADNYPLTTFYASKSVNITRSNGNRAVYYYVKNGNGKIHGWIWRGYLVRVINITQQRQQINHLVSLIDSMTTSNHNRVVSLLKKIKTHDPISTLSKEIQTISQSINNSLDLTKLSQITSIIKSDGQTMSTIFQNGLDKLYTGIVVIHHFNNRAFALAQGLLNLIH
;
A
#
# COMPACT_ATOMS: atom_id res chain seq x y z
N MET A 1 -73.10 -59.64 -18.66
CA MET A 1 -72.73 -58.66 -17.62
C MET A 1 -71.34 -59.00 -17.09
N ILE A 2 -70.56 -57.96 -16.79
CA ILE A 2 -69.22 -57.90 -16.18
C ILE A 2 -68.05 -58.08 -17.16
N THR A 3 -67.64 -56.96 -17.75
CA THR A 3 -66.33 -56.71 -18.37
C THR A 3 -65.26 -56.59 -17.27
N SER A 4 -64.18 -57.37 -17.38
CA SER A 4 -63.01 -57.28 -16.50
C SER A 4 -62.05 -56.20 -17.01
N LEU A 5 -61.71 -55.26 -16.13
CA LEU A 5 -60.83 -54.12 -16.39
C LEU A 5 -59.38 -54.50 -16.06
N THR A 6 -58.54 -54.64 -17.08
CA THR A 6 -57.08 -54.76 -16.92
C THR A 6 -56.45 -53.39 -16.68
N VAL A 7 -55.87 -53.19 -15.51
CA VAL A 7 -55.05 -52.02 -15.17
C VAL A 7 -53.63 -52.26 -15.69
N ILE A 8 -53.21 -51.47 -16.69
CA ILE A 8 -51.83 -51.44 -17.17
C ILE A 8 -51.08 -50.42 -16.30
N CYS A 9 -50.21 -50.90 -15.39
CA CYS A 9 -49.23 -50.06 -14.72
C CYS A 9 -48.13 -49.66 -15.72
N SER A 10 -48.25 -48.47 -16.28
CA SER A 10 -47.16 -47.82 -17.02
C SER A 10 -46.05 -47.40 -16.05
N ALA A 11 -44.89 -48.04 -16.15
CA ALA A 11 -43.67 -47.64 -15.45
C ALA A 11 -43.15 -46.32 -16.05
N ALA A 12 -43.27 -45.23 -15.30
CA ALA A 12 -42.65 -43.95 -15.64
C ALA A 12 -41.16 -44.00 -15.27
N THR A 13 -40.28 -44.03 -16.28
CA THR A 13 -38.85 -43.79 -16.10
C THR A 13 -38.62 -42.33 -15.73
N LEU A 14 -38.18 -42.08 -14.49
CA LEU A 14 -37.72 -40.77 -14.03
C LEU A 14 -36.41 -40.42 -14.74
N LEU A 15 -36.44 -39.38 -15.58
CA LEU A 15 -35.23 -38.71 -16.06
C LEU A 15 -34.58 -38.01 -14.86
N VAL A 16 -33.41 -38.50 -14.44
CA VAL A 16 -32.56 -37.79 -13.49
C VAL A 16 -31.94 -36.60 -14.23
N VAL A 17 -32.56 -35.43 -14.09
CA VAL A 17 -31.95 -34.17 -14.52
C VAL A 17 -30.89 -33.82 -13.48
N THR A 18 -29.62 -34.05 -13.81
CA THR A 18 -28.52 -33.50 -13.01
C THR A 18 -28.62 -31.98 -13.03
N PRO A 19 -28.66 -31.27 -11.88
CA PRO A 19 -28.59 -29.82 -11.89
C PRO A 19 -27.23 -29.43 -12.48
N THR A 20 -27.22 -28.87 -13.69
CA THR A 20 -26.07 -28.13 -14.19
C THR A 20 -25.84 -26.99 -13.21
N SER A 21 -24.76 -27.03 -12.44
CA SER A 21 -24.38 -25.90 -11.61
C SER A 21 -24.12 -24.71 -12.54
N PHE A 22 -25.00 -23.72 -12.53
CA PHE A 22 -24.69 -22.44 -13.15
C PHE A 22 -23.42 -21.92 -12.47
N ALA A 23 -22.40 -21.57 -13.27
CA ALA A 23 -21.19 -20.96 -12.74
C ALA A 23 -21.59 -19.75 -11.89
N ASN A 24 -21.38 -19.84 -10.58
CA ASN A 24 -21.76 -18.83 -9.62
C ASN A 24 -21.13 -17.48 -10.01
N SER A 25 -21.97 -16.51 -10.39
CA SER A 25 -21.55 -15.22 -10.95
C SER A 25 -20.76 -14.40 -9.92
N THR A 26 -19.61 -13.87 -10.31
CA THR A 26 -18.87 -12.86 -9.52
C THR A 26 -19.68 -11.56 -9.49
N TYR A 27 -20.02 -11.07 -8.30
CA TYR A 27 -20.62 -9.75 -8.17
C TYR A 27 -19.54 -8.68 -8.17
N VAL A 28 -19.71 -7.69 -9.04
CA VAL A 28 -18.75 -6.60 -9.25
C VAL A 28 -19.41 -5.33 -8.75
N SER A 29 -18.88 -4.74 -7.66
CA SER A 29 -19.28 -3.39 -7.27
C SER A 29 -18.90 -2.41 -8.38
N GLY A 30 -19.50 -1.22 -8.44
CA GLY A 30 -19.09 -0.19 -9.39
C GLY A 30 -17.56 0.00 -9.48
N THR A 31 -17.08 0.42 -10.65
CA THR A 31 -15.66 0.72 -10.86
C THR A 31 -15.36 2.14 -10.37
N HIS A 32 -14.28 2.29 -9.60
CA HIS A 32 -13.83 3.57 -9.07
C HIS A 32 -12.51 3.98 -9.72
N GLN A 33 -12.37 5.27 -10.04
CA GLN A 33 -11.11 5.83 -10.53
C GLN A 33 -10.11 5.94 -9.37
N LEU A 34 -8.83 5.68 -9.67
CA LEU A 34 -7.72 5.86 -8.73
C LEU A 34 -6.82 6.99 -9.20
N THR A 35 -6.19 7.67 -8.25
CA THR A 35 -4.98 8.43 -8.54
C THR A 35 -3.92 7.46 -9.05
N THR A 36 -3.40 7.71 -10.25
CA THR A 36 -2.43 6.83 -10.89
C THR A 36 -1.20 6.66 -10.01
N ALA A 37 -0.87 5.41 -9.69
CA ALA A 37 0.32 5.06 -8.95
C ALA A 37 1.05 3.90 -9.60
N SER A 38 2.37 3.89 -9.42
CA SER A 38 3.27 2.87 -9.97
C SER A 38 3.33 1.66 -9.05
N TYR A 39 3.35 0.45 -9.64
CA TYR A 39 3.39 -0.82 -8.94
C TYR A 39 4.28 -1.83 -9.66
N ARG A 40 4.77 -2.83 -8.92
CA ARG A 40 5.21 -4.12 -9.44
C ARG A 40 4.15 -5.16 -9.12
N ALA A 41 3.93 -6.11 -10.02
CA ALA A 41 3.17 -7.29 -9.70
C ALA A 41 4.15 -8.36 -9.21
N VAL A 42 3.93 -8.88 -8.00
CA VAL A 42 4.80 -9.89 -7.38
C VAL A 42 4.26 -11.30 -7.55
N SER A 43 2.96 -11.44 -7.88
CA SER A 43 2.37 -12.73 -8.24
C SER A 43 1.04 -12.62 -8.98
N GLY A 44 0.45 -13.75 -9.37
CA GLY A 44 -0.93 -13.88 -9.82
C GLY A 44 -1.16 -13.65 -11.31
N TYR A 45 -2.41 -13.40 -11.69
CA TYR A 45 -2.82 -13.25 -13.09
C TYR A 45 -3.47 -11.89 -13.34
N LEU A 46 -3.22 -11.34 -14.52
CA LEU A 46 -3.96 -10.19 -15.06
C LEU A 46 -5.14 -10.73 -15.87
N TYR A 47 -6.34 -10.28 -15.53
CA TYR A 47 -7.59 -10.70 -16.16
C TYR A 47 -8.10 -9.65 -17.14
N ARG A 48 -8.78 -10.11 -18.19
CA ARG A 48 -9.40 -9.23 -19.19
C ARG A 48 -10.46 -8.30 -18.59
N SER A 49 -11.21 -8.79 -17.62
CA SER A 49 -12.32 -8.06 -17.01
C SER A 49 -12.46 -8.40 -15.52
N PRO A 50 -13.22 -7.59 -14.75
CA PRO A 50 -13.55 -7.87 -13.35
C PRO A 50 -14.34 -9.17 -13.14
N LYS A 51 -14.80 -9.85 -14.20
CA LYS A 51 -15.45 -11.17 -14.08
C LYS A 51 -14.44 -12.29 -13.78
N LEU A 52 -13.14 -12.03 -13.93
CA LEU A 52 -12.04 -12.95 -13.64
C LEU A 52 -12.10 -14.29 -14.41
N ILE A 53 -12.81 -14.33 -15.54
CA ILE A 53 -12.96 -15.53 -16.37
C ILE A 53 -11.71 -15.74 -17.23
N THR A 54 -11.32 -14.70 -17.98
CA THR A 54 -10.22 -14.79 -18.95
C THR A 54 -8.94 -14.21 -18.37
N LYS A 55 -7.94 -15.07 -18.17
CA LYS A 55 -6.56 -14.68 -17.87
C LYS A 55 -5.89 -14.19 -19.16
N LEU A 56 -5.19 -13.05 -19.09
CA LEU A 56 -4.42 -12.48 -20.20
C LEU A 56 -2.93 -12.75 -20.02
N HIS A 57 -2.42 -12.56 -18.80
CA HIS A 57 -1.01 -12.66 -18.49
C HIS A 57 -0.79 -13.32 -17.13
N ASN A 58 0.27 -14.12 -16.99
CA ASN A 58 0.83 -14.45 -15.69
C ASN A 58 1.75 -13.31 -15.25
N ALA A 59 1.47 -12.69 -14.10
CA ALA A 59 2.26 -11.59 -13.56
C ALA A 59 3.70 -12.00 -13.19
N ASP A 60 3.91 -13.27 -12.84
CA ASP A 60 5.24 -13.80 -12.47
C ASP A 60 6.26 -13.65 -13.62
N ASN A 61 5.78 -13.56 -14.87
CA ASN A 61 6.62 -13.37 -16.06
C ASN A 61 7.11 -11.92 -16.22
N TYR A 62 6.69 -11.00 -15.35
CA TYR A 62 6.95 -9.55 -15.47
C TYR A 62 7.56 -8.93 -14.21
N PRO A 63 8.58 -9.55 -13.57
CA PRO A 63 9.08 -9.12 -12.25
C PRO A 63 9.66 -7.70 -12.26
N LEU A 64 10.19 -7.25 -13.40
CA LEU A 64 10.77 -5.92 -13.59
C LEU A 64 9.87 -4.98 -14.40
N THR A 65 8.58 -5.29 -14.57
CA THR A 65 7.63 -4.40 -15.28
C THR A 65 6.97 -3.42 -14.33
N THR A 66 6.97 -2.14 -14.68
CA THR A 66 6.25 -1.11 -13.91
C THR A 66 4.84 -1.02 -14.47
N PHE A 67 3.88 -1.20 -13.57
CA PHE A 67 2.46 -1.11 -13.85
C PHE A 67 1.88 0.15 -13.24
N TYR A 68 0.95 0.78 -13.94
CA TYR A 68 0.23 1.95 -13.46
C TYR A 68 -1.21 1.55 -13.18
N ALA A 69 -1.63 1.62 -11.92
CA ALA A 69 -3.00 1.32 -11.54
C ALA A 69 -3.86 2.57 -11.69
N SER A 70 -5.01 2.46 -12.37
CA SER A 70 -5.89 3.62 -12.64
C SER A 70 -7.34 3.42 -12.22
N LYS A 71 -7.76 2.17 -11.95
CA LYS A 71 -9.12 1.83 -11.53
C LYS A 71 -9.11 0.79 -10.43
N SER A 72 -10.14 0.80 -9.58
CA SER A 72 -10.39 -0.24 -8.59
C SER A 72 -11.82 -0.75 -8.64
N VAL A 73 -11.99 -1.98 -8.20
CA VAL A 73 -13.31 -2.63 -8.13
C VAL A 73 -13.34 -3.62 -6.97
N ASN A 74 -14.44 -3.66 -6.22
CA ASN A 74 -14.66 -4.73 -5.25
C ASN A 74 -15.36 -5.89 -5.97
N ILE A 75 -14.83 -7.09 -5.79
CA ILE A 75 -15.38 -8.32 -6.34
C ILE A 75 -15.79 -9.20 -5.17
N THR A 76 -17.05 -9.60 -5.14
CA THR A 76 -17.51 -10.71 -4.29
C THR A 76 -17.43 -11.98 -5.13
N ARG A 77 -16.55 -12.89 -4.72
CA ARG A 77 -16.42 -14.22 -5.33
C ARG A 77 -17.64 -15.07 -4.97
N SER A 78 -17.81 -16.17 -5.71
CA SER A 78 -18.88 -17.15 -5.50
C SER A 78 -18.95 -17.71 -4.08
N ASN A 79 -17.82 -17.78 -3.38
CA ASN A 79 -17.73 -18.24 -2.00
C ASN A 79 -18.01 -17.13 -0.96
N GLY A 80 -18.53 -15.97 -1.38
CA GLY A 80 -18.80 -14.81 -0.51
C GLY A 80 -17.57 -13.95 -0.20
N ASN A 81 -16.35 -14.39 -0.54
CA ASN A 81 -15.15 -13.61 -0.24
C ASN A 81 -15.08 -12.33 -1.07
N ARG A 82 -14.83 -11.22 -0.39
CA ARG A 82 -14.69 -9.90 -1.00
C ARG A 82 -13.21 -9.57 -1.19
N ALA A 83 -12.85 -9.11 -2.38
CA ALA A 83 -11.49 -8.70 -2.70
C ALA A 83 -11.49 -7.48 -3.61
N VAL A 84 -10.47 -6.63 -3.46
CA VAL A 84 -10.30 -5.47 -4.35
C VAL A 84 -9.31 -5.78 -5.44
N TYR A 85 -9.71 -5.49 -6.66
CA TYR A 85 -8.89 -5.64 -7.86
C TYR A 85 -8.58 -4.27 -8.43
N TYR A 86 -7.36 -4.12 -8.91
CA TYR A 86 -6.93 -2.93 -9.64
C TYR A 86 -6.79 -3.25 -11.12
N TYR A 87 -7.21 -2.31 -11.96
CA TYR A 87 -6.83 -2.31 -13.35
C TYR A 87 -5.45 -1.70 -13.49
N VAL A 88 -4.51 -2.45 -14.06
CA VAL A 88 -3.13 -2.04 -14.28
C VAL A 88 -2.77 -2.07 -15.76
N LYS A 89 -1.83 -1.19 -16.14
CA LYS A 89 -1.28 -1.11 -17.49
C LYS A 89 0.21 -0.78 -17.41
N ASN A 90 1.06 -1.43 -18.20
CA ASN A 90 2.47 -1.06 -18.29
C ASN A 90 2.69 0.21 -19.16
N GLY A 91 3.89 0.79 -19.12
CA GLY A 91 4.17 2.08 -19.77
C GLY A 91 3.83 2.14 -21.28
N ASN A 92 4.08 1.06 -22.03
CA ASN A 92 3.73 0.97 -23.46
C ASN A 92 2.32 0.44 -23.73
N GLY A 93 1.59 0.04 -22.69
CA GLY A 93 0.21 -0.42 -22.76
C GLY A 93 -0.06 -1.82 -23.25
N LYS A 94 0.96 -2.56 -23.68
CA LYS A 94 0.80 -3.90 -24.24
C LYS A 94 0.38 -4.93 -23.18
N ILE A 95 0.80 -4.74 -21.94
CA ILE A 95 0.49 -5.63 -20.82
C ILE A 95 -0.46 -4.89 -19.88
N HIS A 96 -1.70 -5.38 -19.78
CA HIS A 96 -2.73 -4.77 -18.95
C HIS A 96 -3.76 -5.78 -18.48
N GLY A 97 -4.54 -5.40 -17.48
CA GLY A 97 -5.66 -6.19 -16.98
C GLY A 97 -5.97 -5.93 -15.51
N TRP A 98 -6.95 -6.66 -15.01
CA TRP A 98 -7.38 -6.63 -13.62
C TRP A 98 -6.57 -7.63 -12.80
N ILE A 99 -6.00 -7.19 -11.69
CA ILE A 99 -5.21 -8.02 -10.78
C ILE A 99 -5.62 -7.74 -9.34
N TRP A 100 -5.56 -8.76 -8.48
CA TRP A 100 -5.83 -8.58 -7.07
C TRP A 100 -4.80 -7.63 -6.46
N ARG A 101 -5.26 -6.60 -5.72
CA ARG A 101 -4.35 -5.58 -5.19
C ARG A 101 -3.28 -6.14 -4.25
N GLY A 102 -3.53 -7.28 -3.61
CA GLY A 102 -2.59 -7.92 -2.69
C GLY A 102 -1.37 -8.53 -3.38
N TYR A 103 -1.41 -8.69 -4.71
CA TYR A 103 -0.24 -9.06 -5.52
C TYR A 103 0.48 -7.87 -6.13
N LEU A 104 0.06 -6.64 -5.81
CA LEU A 104 0.72 -5.44 -6.24
C LEU A 104 1.51 -4.86 -5.08
N VAL A 105 2.74 -4.45 -5.36
CA VAL A 105 3.50 -3.63 -4.43
C VAL A 105 3.83 -2.30 -5.07
N ARG A 106 3.60 -1.23 -4.31
CA ARG A 106 3.74 0.12 -4.82
C ARG A 106 5.22 0.45 -5.03
N VAL A 107 5.53 0.98 -6.21
CA VAL A 107 6.83 1.55 -6.53
C VAL A 107 6.78 3.02 -6.17
N ILE A 108 7.63 3.42 -5.23
CA ILE A 108 7.76 4.82 -4.82
C ILE A 108 9.11 5.32 -5.27
N ASN A 109 9.14 6.47 -5.95
CA ASN A 109 10.39 7.18 -6.17
C ASN A 109 10.77 7.89 -4.86
N ILE A 110 11.77 7.35 -4.17
CA ILE A 110 12.24 7.85 -2.86
C ILE A 110 13.38 8.87 -2.98
N THR A 111 13.72 9.32 -4.19
CA THR A 111 14.88 10.22 -4.40
C THR A 111 14.70 11.54 -3.65
N GLN A 112 13.51 12.14 -3.74
CA GLN A 112 13.18 13.36 -3.01
C GLN A 112 13.23 13.13 -1.49
N GLN A 113 12.66 12.02 -1.01
CA GLN A 113 12.66 11.71 0.42
C GLN A 113 14.08 11.48 0.96
N ARG A 114 14.97 10.87 0.16
CA ARG A 114 16.40 10.74 0.53
C ARG A 114 17.06 12.11 0.68
N GLN A 115 16.85 13.01 -0.28
CA GLN A 115 17.41 14.37 -0.20
C GLN A 115 16.91 15.09 1.06
N GLN A 116 15.62 14.95 1.38
CA GLN A 116 15.04 15.53 2.59
C GLN A 116 15.57 14.90 3.89
N ILE A 117 15.82 13.58 3.92
CA ILE A 117 16.47 12.92 5.07
C ILE A 117 17.88 13.46 5.26
N ASN A 118 18.69 13.55 4.19
CA ASN A 118 20.03 14.10 4.27
C ASN A 118 20.00 15.57 4.74
N HIS A 119 19.02 16.34 4.26
CA HIS A 119 18.81 17.71 4.71
C HIS A 119 18.48 17.76 6.21
N LEU A 120 17.55 16.92 6.70
CA LEU A 120 17.22 16.80 8.12
C LEU A 120 18.45 16.50 8.98
N VAL A 121 19.26 15.52 8.58
CA VAL A 121 20.51 15.16 9.29
C VAL A 121 21.44 16.36 9.34
N SER A 122 21.72 17.02 8.20
CA SER A 122 22.61 18.18 8.18
C SER A 122 22.09 19.36 9.01
N LEU A 123 20.76 19.56 9.06
CA LEU A 123 20.14 20.59 9.88
C LEU A 123 20.33 20.31 11.36
N ILE A 124 20.32 19.03 11.77
CA ILE A 124 20.53 18.62 13.16
C ILE A 124 22.02 18.71 13.52
N ASP A 125 22.89 18.11 12.72
CA ASP A 125 24.35 18.07 12.96
C ASP A 125 24.97 19.48 13.01
N SER A 126 24.45 20.40 12.20
CA SER A 126 24.95 21.78 12.17
C SER A 126 24.46 22.66 13.31
N MET A 127 23.60 22.18 14.22
CA MET A 127 23.14 22.97 15.36
C MET A 127 24.25 23.21 16.39
N THR A 128 24.04 24.18 17.26
CA THR A 128 24.89 24.29 18.47
C THR A 128 24.80 23.01 19.30
N THR A 129 25.89 22.62 19.96
CA THR A 129 25.98 21.37 20.75
C THR A 129 24.82 21.21 21.74
N SER A 130 24.41 22.29 22.39
CA SER A 130 23.27 22.27 23.31
C SER A 130 21.96 21.89 22.60
N ASN A 131 21.64 22.56 21.49
CA ASN A 131 20.39 22.31 20.76
C ASN A 131 20.41 20.97 20.02
N HIS A 132 21.55 20.58 19.45
CA HIS A 132 21.79 19.24 18.92
C HIS A 132 21.44 18.17 19.97
N ASN A 133 22.03 18.26 21.16
CA ASN A 133 21.81 17.28 22.23
C ASN A 133 20.35 17.23 22.69
N ARG A 134 19.65 18.37 22.69
CA ARG A 134 18.22 18.43 23.01
C ARG A 134 17.37 17.71 21.96
N VAL A 135 17.66 17.91 20.68
CA VAL A 135 16.98 17.20 19.58
C VAL A 135 17.27 15.70 19.66
N VAL A 136 18.53 15.29 19.79
CA VAL A 136 18.90 13.88 19.94
C VAL A 136 18.21 13.23 21.15
N SER A 137 18.15 13.95 22.28
CA SER A 137 17.47 13.46 23.49
C SER A 137 15.97 13.30 23.29
N LEU A 138 15.33 14.18 22.52
CA LEU A 138 13.93 14.06 22.12
C LEU A 138 13.73 12.83 21.25
N LEU A 139 14.53 12.68 20.18
CA LEU A 139 14.42 11.53 19.28
C LEU A 139 14.54 10.19 20.02
N LYS A 140 15.40 10.10 21.04
CA LYS A 140 15.55 8.91 21.90
C LYS A 140 14.32 8.63 22.78
N LYS A 141 13.51 9.65 23.11
CA LYS A 141 12.32 9.52 23.95
C LYS A 141 11.07 9.09 23.18
N ILE A 142 11.06 9.28 21.86
CA ILE A 142 9.94 8.86 21.00
C ILE A 142 9.73 7.36 21.13
N LYS A 143 8.49 6.97 21.40
CA LYS A 143 8.06 5.57 21.61
C LYS A 143 7.44 5.00 20.34
N THR A 144 7.38 3.67 20.30
CA THR A 144 6.85 2.87 19.18
C THR A 144 5.41 3.20 18.76
N HIS A 145 4.62 3.82 19.65
CA HIS A 145 3.21 4.15 19.42
C HIS A 145 2.95 5.66 19.35
N ASP A 146 4.00 6.48 19.46
CA ASP A 146 3.82 7.92 19.38
C ASP A 146 3.47 8.32 17.94
N PRO A 147 2.40 9.11 17.74
CA PRO A 147 2.08 9.64 16.43
C PRO A 147 3.14 10.65 15.99
N ILE A 148 3.26 10.86 14.68
CA ILE A 148 4.19 11.86 14.09
C ILE A 148 3.90 13.27 14.62
N SER A 149 2.64 13.56 14.97
CA SER A 149 2.26 14.82 15.59
C SER A 149 2.93 15.04 16.96
N THR A 150 3.23 13.99 17.72
CA THR A 150 4.00 14.09 18.98
C THR A 150 5.40 14.60 18.70
N LEU A 151 6.11 13.98 17.75
CA LEU A 151 7.44 14.43 17.32
C LEU A 151 7.43 15.88 16.85
N SER A 152 6.46 16.27 16.01
CA SER A 152 6.31 17.66 15.57
C SER A 152 6.05 18.63 16.73
N LYS A 153 5.26 18.23 17.72
CA LYS A 153 4.92 19.07 18.88
C LYS A 153 6.12 19.24 19.80
N GLU A 154 6.85 18.17 20.10
CA GLU A 154 8.03 18.22 20.95
C GLU A 154 9.15 19.07 20.34
N ILE A 155 9.36 18.97 19.02
CA ILE A 155 10.30 19.85 18.30
C ILE A 155 9.87 21.31 18.41
N GLN A 156 8.58 21.60 18.26
CA GLN A 156 8.05 22.95 18.44
C GLN A 156 8.26 23.48 19.86
N THR A 157 8.13 22.64 20.89
CA THR A 157 8.45 23.02 22.28
C THR A 157 9.94 23.33 22.46
N ILE A 158 10.85 22.59 21.83
CA ILE A 158 12.28 22.94 21.81
C ILE A 158 12.48 24.32 21.18
N SER A 159 11.88 24.57 20.01
CA SER A 159 11.99 25.86 19.32
C SER A 159 11.57 27.03 20.21
N GLN A 160 10.52 26.89 21.03
CA GLN A 160 10.04 27.96 21.92
C GLN A 160 11.03 28.36 23.02
N SER A 161 12.06 27.56 23.27
CA SER A 161 13.02 27.73 24.37
C SER A 161 14.45 27.93 23.88
N ILE A 162 14.60 28.35 22.61
CA ILE A 162 15.88 28.65 21.99
C ILE A 162 15.93 30.14 21.62
N ASN A 163 17.02 30.79 21.97
CA ASN A 163 17.26 32.20 21.64
C ASN A 163 18.16 32.38 20.39
N ASN A 164 18.78 31.31 19.91
CA ASN A 164 19.66 31.33 18.73
C ASN A 164 18.83 31.30 17.44
N SER A 165 18.86 32.39 16.66
CA SER A 165 18.04 32.57 15.46
C SER A 165 18.37 31.58 14.32
N LEU A 166 19.62 31.13 14.21
CA LEU A 166 20.02 30.15 13.21
C LEU A 166 19.45 28.77 13.53
N ASP A 167 19.57 28.33 14.77
CA ASP A 167 19.01 27.04 15.21
C ASP A 167 17.47 27.04 15.21
N LEU A 168 16.83 28.17 15.51
CA LEU A 168 15.38 28.35 15.31
C LEU A 168 14.97 28.14 13.86
N THR A 169 15.74 28.69 12.92
CA THR A 169 15.48 28.53 11.48
C THR A 169 15.60 27.07 11.06
N LYS A 170 16.64 26.37 11.53
CA LYS A 170 16.84 24.93 11.27
C LYS A 170 15.70 24.09 11.84
N LEU A 171 15.24 24.36 13.06
CA LEU A 171 14.10 23.64 13.67
C LEU A 171 12.77 23.92 12.95
N SER A 172 12.57 25.13 12.42
CA SER A 172 11.42 25.45 11.57
C SER A 172 11.44 24.63 10.28
N GLN A 173 12.62 24.52 9.63
CA GLN A 173 12.78 23.68 8.45
C GLN A 173 12.56 22.19 8.76
N ILE A 174 13.11 21.67 9.87
CA ILE A 174 12.86 20.30 10.33
C ILE A 174 11.36 20.05 10.51
N THR A 175 10.66 20.98 11.18
CA THR A 175 9.21 20.88 11.40
C THR A 175 8.44 20.86 10.08
N SER A 176 8.85 21.67 9.11
CA SER A 176 8.25 21.69 7.77
C SER A 176 8.41 20.36 7.04
N ILE A 177 9.63 19.80 7.02
CA ILE A 177 9.93 18.52 6.36
C ILE A 177 9.17 17.36 7.02
N ILE A 178 9.12 17.32 8.36
CA ILE A 178 8.36 16.28 9.08
C ILE A 178 6.87 16.35 8.76
N LYS A 179 6.29 17.57 8.64
CA LYS A 179 4.89 17.76 8.27
C LYS A 179 4.60 17.36 6.82
N SER A 180 5.51 17.61 5.88
CA SER A 180 5.31 17.30 4.46
C SER A 180 5.51 15.82 4.14
N ASP A 181 6.56 15.19 4.69
CA ASP A 181 7.04 13.88 4.24
C ASP A 181 7.28 12.86 5.35
N GLY A 182 7.06 13.22 6.62
CA GLY A 182 7.40 12.37 7.77
C GLY A 182 6.76 10.98 7.76
N GLN A 183 5.54 10.85 7.21
CA GLN A 183 4.88 9.55 7.04
C GLN A 183 5.60 8.65 6.04
N THR A 184 5.98 9.20 4.89
CA THR A 184 6.72 8.48 3.85
C THR A 184 8.11 8.09 4.37
N MET A 185 8.80 9.01 5.05
CA MET A 185 10.11 8.74 5.65
C MET A 185 10.07 7.66 6.73
N SER A 186 9.07 7.71 7.64
CA SER A 186 8.86 6.64 8.62
C SER A 186 8.69 5.27 7.95
N THR A 187 7.95 5.23 6.85
CA THR A 187 7.75 4.00 6.07
C THR A 187 9.05 3.52 5.43
N ILE A 188 9.89 4.42 4.91
CA ILE A 188 11.20 4.06 4.34
C ILE A 188 12.10 3.42 5.40
N PHE A 189 12.22 4.03 6.58
CA PHE A 189 13.07 3.50 7.65
C PHE A 189 12.60 2.15 8.19
N GLN A 190 11.28 1.88 8.26
CA GLN A 190 10.78 0.57 8.66
C GLN A 190 11.13 -0.56 7.69
N ASN A 191 11.24 -0.25 6.38
CA ASN A 191 11.45 -1.26 5.35
C ASN A 191 12.93 -1.49 5.00
N GLY A 192 13.86 -0.78 5.67
CA GLY A 192 15.31 -0.88 5.45
C GLY A 192 15.78 -0.12 4.20
N LEU A 193 16.81 0.72 4.35
CA LEU A 193 17.38 1.52 3.25
C LEU A 193 18.16 0.66 2.22
N ASP A 194 18.52 -0.58 2.57
CA ASP A 194 19.63 -1.33 1.92
C ASP A 194 19.24 -2.16 0.69
N LYS A 195 18.04 -2.03 0.14
CA LYS A 195 17.67 -2.70 -1.13
C LYS A 195 17.27 -1.71 -2.21
N LEU A 196 18.29 -1.01 -2.71
CA LEU A 196 18.19 -0.06 -3.81
C LEU A 196 18.20 -0.71 -5.19
N TYR A 197 17.11 -1.41 -5.52
CA TYR A 197 16.66 -1.50 -6.92
C TYR A 197 15.12 -1.36 -6.93
N THR A 198 14.64 -0.16 -7.28
CA THR A 198 13.23 0.27 -7.25
C THR A 198 12.50 -0.04 -5.94
N GLY A 199 12.55 0.90 -4.99
CA GLY A 199 11.90 0.85 -3.68
C GLY A 199 10.42 0.46 -3.75
N ILE A 200 10.20 -0.82 -3.57
CA ILE A 200 8.92 -1.49 -3.33
C ILE A 200 8.58 -1.19 -1.87
N VAL A 201 7.62 -0.30 -1.64
CA VAL A 201 7.20 0.07 -0.28
C VAL A 201 5.76 -0.40 -0.09
N VAL A 202 5.55 -1.26 0.89
CA VAL A 202 4.21 -1.70 1.30
C VAL A 202 3.61 -0.59 2.18
N ILE A 203 2.77 0.28 1.59
CA ILE A 203 1.98 1.26 2.35
C ILE A 203 0.69 0.58 2.81
N HIS A 204 0.66 0.07 4.04
CA HIS A 204 -0.57 -0.25 4.74
C HIS A 204 -0.76 0.72 5.92
N HIS A 205 -2.02 1.00 6.29
CA HIS A 205 -2.44 1.99 7.30
C HIS A 205 -1.52 2.00 8.54
N PHE A 206 -0.56 2.91 8.54
CA PHE A 206 0.50 3.03 9.55
C PHE A 206 0.44 4.39 10.27
N ASN A 207 -0.78 4.91 10.44
CA ASN A 207 -1.06 6.31 10.78
C ASN A 207 -0.35 6.86 12.05
N ASN A 208 0.41 6.10 12.83
CA ASN A 208 0.83 6.48 14.19
C ASN A 208 2.26 6.03 14.63
N ARG A 209 3.29 5.95 13.79
CA ARG A 209 4.63 5.53 14.28
C ARG A 209 5.76 6.50 13.94
N ALA A 210 5.97 7.51 14.79
CA ALA A 210 7.13 8.41 14.78
C ALA A 210 8.45 7.68 15.05
N PHE A 211 8.39 6.52 15.73
CA PHE A 211 9.55 5.76 16.19
C PHE A 211 10.56 5.40 15.09
N ALA A 212 10.11 4.88 13.95
CA ALA A 212 11.04 4.46 12.89
C ALA A 212 11.79 5.64 12.28
N LEU A 213 11.10 6.77 12.12
CA LEU A 213 11.73 8.00 11.69
C LEU A 213 12.77 8.47 12.72
N ALA A 214 12.40 8.48 14.01
CA ALA A 214 13.31 8.90 15.07
C ALA A 214 14.56 8.02 15.16
N GLN A 215 14.40 6.69 15.13
CA GLN A 215 15.52 5.75 15.14
C GLN A 215 16.37 5.85 13.87
N GLY A 216 15.73 5.99 12.71
CA GLY A 216 16.42 6.17 11.43
C GLY A 216 17.28 7.44 11.42
N LEU A 217 16.76 8.55 11.92
CA LEU A 217 17.52 9.80 12.08
C LEU A 217 18.66 9.63 13.09
N LEU A 218 18.41 9.02 14.26
CA LEU A 218 19.44 8.77 15.28
C LEU A 218 20.62 7.97 14.75
N ASN A 219 20.40 7.07 13.79
CA ASN A 219 21.46 6.27 13.19
C ASN A 219 22.31 7.05 12.17
N LEU A 220 21.85 8.22 11.72
CA LEU A 220 22.49 9.01 10.67
C LEU A 220 23.10 10.32 11.17
N ILE A 221 22.68 10.79 12.34
CA ILE A 221 23.18 12.00 13.02
C ILE A 221 24.54 11.68 13.68
N HIS A 222 25.48 12.63 13.61
CA HIS A 222 26.87 12.46 14.09
C HIS A 222 27.30 13.54 15.07
#